data_AF-A0A531LH93-F1
#
_entry.id   AF-A0A531LH93-F1
#
_cell.length_a   1.000
_cell.length_b   1.000
_cell.length_c   1.000
_cell.angle_alpha   90.00
_cell.angle_beta   90.00
_cell.angle_gamma   90.00
#
_symmetry.space_group_name_H-M   'P 1'
#
loop_
_entity.id
_entity.type
_entity.pdbx_description
1 polymer ?
#
loop_
_entity_poly.entity_id
_entity_poly.type
_entity_poly.pdbx_seq_one_letter_code
_entity_poly.pdbx_strand_id
1 'polypeptide(L)'
;DMQAGLPVMRQFVRDAIDRKSEGWMYWALYQLFAPGFDYSGFPSAERFAMGEELSKHIVALPQGGGSKFLSYPVVAQYYHESGNKDRAIELLEQTLKALEGPEPVSDDLKQHLLPELLQALANYKGEKVCYGALCVAPQEDFPKR
;
A
#
# COMPACT_ATOMS: atom_id res chain seq x y z
N ASP A 1 -17.72 -16.56 -2.36
CA ASP A 1 -17.90 -16.44 -0.90
C ASP A 1 -16.54 -16.11 -0.29
N MET A 2 -16.42 -14.92 0.30
CA MET A 2 -15.15 -14.44 0.89
C MET A 2 -14.72 -15.30 2.09
N GLN A 3 -15.65 -15.95 2.80
CA GLN A 3 -15.30 -16.87 3.88
C GLN A 3 -14.62 -18.14 3.37
N ALA A 4 -15.10 -18.70 2.25
CA ALA A 4 -14.45 -19.84 1.60
C ALA A 4 -13.04 -19.51 1.06
N GLY A 5 -12.76 -18.23 0.78
CA GLY A 5 -11.46 -17.75 0.34
C GLY A 5 -10.42 -17.57 1.45
N LEU A 6 -10.83 -17.49 2.72
CA LEU A 6 -9.93 -17.21 3.83
C LEU A 6 -8.79 -18.23 3.99
N PRO A 7 -9.02 -19.56 3.93
CA PRO A 7 -7.93 -20.53 4.00
C PRO A 7 -6.91 -20.37 2.87
N VAL A 8 -7.38 -20.08 1.65
CA VAL A 8 -6.51 -19.83 0.48
C VAL A 8 -5.69 -18.58 0.69
N MET A 9 -6.30 -17.51 1.20
CA MET A 9 -5.61 -16.27 1.50
C MET A 9 -4.53 -16.45 2.58
N ARG A 10 -4.85 -17.16 3.68
CA ARG A 10 -3.86 -17.47 4.73
C ARG A 10 -2.69 -18.28 4.19
N GLN A 11 -2.94 -19.27 3.33
CA GLN A 11 -1.86 -20.03 2.71
C GLN A 11 -1.00 -19.15 1.80
N PHE A 12 -1.61 -18.27 1.02
CA PHE A 12 -0.88 -17.36 0.14
C PHE A 12 0.01 -16.39 0.92
N VAL A 13 -0.47 -15.86 2.04
CA VAL A 13 0.34 -15.01 2.96
C VAL A 13 1.56 -15.77 3.48
N ARG A 14 1.35 -17.00 3.98
CA ARG A 14 2.45 -17.85 4.47
C ARG A 14 3.49 -18.12 3.39
N ASP A 15 3.03 -18.55 2.20
CA ASP A 15 3.91 -18.83 1.08
C ASP A 15 4.71 -17.59 0.66
N ALA A 16 4.09 -16.41 0.67
CA ALA A 16 4.75 -15.15 0.33
C ALA A 16 5.88 -14.81 1.31
N ILE A 17 5.62 -14.98 2.61
CA ILE A 17 6.58 -14.73 3.70
C ILE A 17 7.72 -15.75 3.66
N ASP A 18 7.41 -17.05 3.53
CA ASP A 18 8.39 -18.14 3.49
C ASP A 18 9.37 -17.98 2.32
N ARG A 19 8.86 -17.51 1.17
CA ARG A 19 9.68 -17.20 -0.01
C ARG A 19 10.54 -15.95 0.16
N LYS A 20 10.26 -15.11 1.15
CA LYS A 20 10.85 -13.76 1.32
C LYS A 20 10.77 -12.92 0.04
N SER A 21 9.71 -13.13 -0.75
CA SER A 21 9.54 -12.46 -2.05
C SER A 21 8.69 -11.21 -1.88
N GLU A 22 9.29 -10.04 -2.11
CA GLU A 22 8.57 -8.76 -2.08
C GLU A 22 7.35 -8.77 -3.00
N GLY A 23 7.50 -9.30 -4.22
CA GLY A 23 6.40 -9.38 -5.19
C GLY A 23 5.23 -10.24 -4.71
N TRP A 24 5.51 -11.40 -4.08
CA TRP A 24 4.44 -12.23 -3.53
C TRP A 24 3.77 -11.56 -2.34
N MET A 25 4.56 -10.93 -1.45
CA MET A 25 4.02 -10.20 -0.30
C MET A 25 3.19 -9.00 -0.73
N TYR A 26 3.63 -8.28 -1.76
CA TYR A 26 2.89 -7.20 -2.42
C TYR A 26 1.54 -7.70 -2.91
N TRP A 27 1.50 -8.77 -3.72
CA TRP A 27 0.25 -9.28 -4.27
C TRP A 27 -0.68 -9.79 -3.16
N ALA A 28 -0.14 -10.44 -2.13
CA ALA A 28 -0.94 -10.88 -0.99
C ALA A 28 -1.55 -9.69 -0.23
N LEU A 29 -0.77 -8.63 0.01
CA LEU A 29 -1.26 -7.44 0.69
C LEU A 29 -2.27 -6.66 -0.17
N TYR A 30 -2.03 -6.59 -1.48
CA TYR A 30 -2.93 -5.95 -2.44
C TYR A 30 -4.29 -6.64 -2.42
N GLN A 31 -4.36 -7.96 -2.41
CA GLN A 31 -5.65 -8.68 -2.32
C GLN A 31 -6.42 -8.36 -1.04
N LEU A 32 -5.73 -8.01 0.05
CA LEU A 32 -6.33 -7.70 1.35
C LEU A 32 -6.72 -6.22 1.52
N PHE A 33 -6.08 -5.29 0.81
CA PHE A 33 -6.20 -3.84 1.05
C PHE A 33 -6.29 -2.98 -0.22
N ALA A 34 -6.36 -3.55 -1.42
CA ALA A 34 -6.54 -2.76 -2.64
C ALA A 34 -7.76 -1.82 -2.53
N PRO A 35 -7.58 -0.54 -2.86
CA PRO A 35 -8.69 0.41 -2.84
C PRO A 35 -9.77 -0.02 -3.83
N GLY A 36 -11.04 0.11 -3.43
CA GLY A 36 -12.20 -0.19 -4.28
C GLY A 36 -12.73 -1.62 -4.20
N PHE A 37 -12.09 -2.53 -3.46
CA PHE A 37 -12.64 -3.86 -3.19
C PHE A 37 -13.59 -3.83 -1.97
N ASP A 38 -14.68 -4.60 -2.07
CA ASP A 38 -15.61 -4.78 -0.95
C ASP A 38 -15.10 -5.89 -0.01
N TYR A 39 -14.64 -5.47 1.17
CA TYR A 39 -14.13 -6.36 2.22
C TYR A 39 -15.18 -6.71 3.28
N SER A 40 -16.44 -6.26 3.15
CA SER A 40 -17.47 -6.46 4.17
C SER A 40 -17.76 -7.94 4.48
N GLY A 41 -17.58 -8.82 3.49
CA GLY A 41 -17.73 -10.27 3.64
C GLY A 41 -16.50 -11.01 4.20
N PHE A 42 -15.38 -10.32 4.42
CA PHE A 42 -14.14 -10.92 4.91
C PHE A 42 -13.94 -10.64 6.40
N PRO A 43 -13.56 -11.63 7.24
CA PRO A 43 -13.35 -11.40 8.67
C PRO A 43 -12.29 -10.33 8.93
N SER A 44 -12.69 -9.18 9.49
CA SER A 44 -11.79 -8.01 9.58
C SER A 44 -10.54 -8.31 10.41
N ALA A 45 -10.67 -8.99 11.54
CA ALA A 45 -9.56 -9.33 12.43
C ALA A 45 -8.48 -10.14 11.71
N GLU A 46 -8.89 -11.13 10.91
CA GLU A 46 -7.98 -11.95 10.11
C GLU A 46 -7.31 -11.14 9.00
N ARG A 47 -8.08 -10.29 8.31
CA ARG A 47 -7.56 -9.39 7.26
C ARG A 47 -6.46 -8.49 7.80
N PHE A 48 -6.73 -7.83 8.93
CA PHE A 48 -5.79 -6.92 9.58
C PHE A 48 -4.59 -7.66 10.16
N ALA A 49 -4.76 -8.85 10.76
CA ALA A 49 -3.64 -9.65 11.25
C ALA A 49 -2.68 -10.05 10.12
N MET A 50 -3.21 -10.55 8.99
CA MET A 50 -2.39 -10.87 7.81
C MET A 50 -1.73 -9.62 7.21
N GLY A 51 -2.46 -8.50 7.16
CA GLY A 51 -1.93 -7.22 6.70
C GLY A 51 -0.77 -6.71 7.55
N GLU A 52 -0.87 -6.85 8.87
CA GLU A 52 0.18 -6.49 9.81
C GLU A 52 1.45 -7.31 9.58
N GLU A 53 1.29 -8.64 9.49
CA GLU A 53 2.40 -9.57 9.28
C GLU A 53 3.15 -9.26 7.98
N LEU A 54 2.44 -9.19 6.86
CA LEU A 54 3.01 -8.82 5.56
C LEU A 54 3.71 -7.46 5.59
N SER A 55 3.07 -6.45 6.18
CA SER A 55 3.62 -5.09 6.24
C SER A 55 4.94 -5.04 7.00
N LYS A 56 5.06 -5.76 8.12
CA LYS A 56 6.31 -5.87 8.87
C LYS A 56 7.42 -6.52 8.04
N HIS A 57 7.09 -7.61 7.34
CA HIS A 57 8.06 -8.30 6.48
C HIS A 57 8.52 -7.45 5.30
N ILE A 58 7.61 -6.77 4.60
CA ILE A 58 7.93 -5.87 3.48
C ILE A 58 8.84 -4.72 3.95
N VAL A 59 8.50 -4.04 5.06
CA VAL A 59 9.29 -2.92 5.58
C VAL A 59 10.70 -3.37 6.01
N ALA A 60 10.83 -4.60 6.53
CA ALA A 60 12.10 -5.16 6.96
C ALA A 60 13.01 -5.65 5.82
N LEU A 61 12.52 -5.69 4.57
CA LEU A 61 13.35 -6.11 3.44
C LEU A 61 14.53 -5.14 3.21
N PRO A 62 15.73 -5.67 2.91
CA PRO A 62 16.91 -4.86 2.62
C PRO A 62 16.64 -3.84 1.50
N GLN A 63 17.25 -2.66 1.63
CA GLN A 63 17.29 -1.69 0.53
C GLN A 63 18.02 -2.32 -0.67
N GLY A 64 17.42 -2.26 -1.86
CA GLY A 64 18.00 -2.80 -3.11
C GLY A 64 17.54 -4.21 -3.53
N GLY A 65 16.62 -4.84 -2.79
CA GLY A 65 16.07 -6.17 -3.12
C GLY A 65 14.81 -6.16 -4.00
N GLY A 66 14.20 -4.99 -4.21
CA GLY A 66 13.01 -4.82 -5.03
C GLY A 66 12.45 -3.41 -4.97
N SER A 67 11.47 -3.17 -5.84
CA SER A 67 10.85 -1.87 -6.06
C SER A 67 9.94 -1.50 -4.88
N LYS A 68 10.52 -1.01 -3.78
CA LYS A 68 9.77 -0.50 -2.62
C LYS A 68 8.72 0.54 -3.00
N PHE A 69 8.95 1.25 -4.11
CA PHE A 69 7.96 2.17 -4.67
C PHE A 69 6.65 1.50 -5.12
N LEU A 70 6.63 0.18 -5.36
CA LEU A 70 5.44 -0.62 -5.62
C LEU A 70 4.78 -1.13 -4.34
N SER A 71 5.57 -1.56 -3.35
CA SER A 71 5.03 -2.21 -2.15
C SER A 71 4.57 -1.22 -1.07
N TYR A 72 5.30 -0.11 -0.89
CA TYR A 72 5.01 0.89 0.14
C TYR A 72 3.62 1.54 0.02
N PRO A 73 3.08 1.82 -1.17
CA PRO A 73 1.72 2.35 -1.30
C PRO A 73 0.65 1.42 -0.71
N VAL A 74 0.78 0.11 -0.94
CA VAL A 74 -0.17 -0.88 -0.39
C VAL A 74 0.03 -1.05 1.12
N VAL A 75 1.27 -0.98 1.60
CA VAL A 75 1.57 -0.97 3.04
C VAL A 75 1.00 0.29 3.70
N ALA A 76 1.06 1.45 3.04
CA ALA A 76 0.47 2.68 3.52
C ALA A 76 -1.06 2.56 3.64
N GLN A 77 -1.72 1.92 2.67
CA GLN A 77 -3.14 1.64 2.72
C GLN A 77 -3.53 0.77 3.93
N TYR A 78 -2.74 -0.28 4.23
CA TYR A 78 -2.91 -1.05 5.47
C TYR A 78 -2.79 -0.17 6.72
N TYR A 79 -1.74 0.66 6.82
CA TYR A 79 -1.54 1.51 8.00
C TYR A 79 -2.64 2.56 8.15
N HIS A 80 -3.12 3.14 7.05
CA HIS A 80 -4.24 4.05 7.07
C HIS A 80 -5.54 3.36 7.55
N GLU A 81 -5.89 2.21 6.97
CA GLU A 81 -7.10 1.48 7.36
C GLU A 81 -7.06 0.92 8.79
N SER A 82 -5.86 0.64 9.31
CA SER A 82 -5.65 0.21 10.70
C SER A 82 -5.55 1.38 11.69
N GLY A 83 -5.65 2.63 11.21
CA GLY A 83 -5.67 3.84 12.05
C GLY A 83 -4.31 4.46 12.35
N ASN A 84 -3.22 3.95 11.77
CA ASN A 84 -1.89 4.55 11.87
C ASN A 84 -1.61 5.46 10.67
N LYS A 85 -2.29 6.61 10.67
CA LYS A 85 -2.23 7.61 9.61
C LYS A 85 -0.81 8.18 9.40
N ASP A 86 -0.07 8.45 10.47
CA ASP A 86 1.29 9.00 10.39
C ASP A 86 2.22 8.05 9.64
N ARG A 87 2.16 6.75 9.95
CA ARG A 87 2.98 5.75 9.26
C ARG A 87 2.60 5.60 7.80
N ALA A 88 1.31 5.70 7.47
CA ALA A 88 0.83 5.67 6.10
C ALA A 88 1.38 6.86 5.28
N ILE A 89 1.31 8.07 5.84
CA ILE A 89 1.85 9.29 5.23
C ILE A 89 3.36 9.15 5.00
N GLU A 90 4.11 8.71 6.01
CA GLU A 90 5.56 8.53 5.93
C GLU A 90 5.96 7.60 4.76
N LEU A 91 5.25 6.48 4.57
CA LEU A 91 5.53 5.52 3.50
C LEU A 91 5.22 6.08 2.11
N LEU A 92 4.15 6.86 1.96
CA LEU A 92 3.84 7.54 0.71
C LEU A 92 4.89 8.60 0.36
N GLU A 93 5.34 9.39 1.34
CA GLU A 93 6.40 10.37 1.14
C GLU A 93 7.74 9.72 0.75
N GLN A 94 8.08 8.58 1.39
CA GLN A 94 9.26 7.80 1.00
C GLN A 94 9.15 7.27 -0.44
N THR A 95 7.96 6.83 -0.84
CA THR A 95 7.69 6.37 -2.22
C THR A 95 7.88 7.51 -3.22
N LEU A 96 7.31 8.68 -2.95
CA LEU A 96 7.47 9.86 -3.82
C LEU A 96 8.94 10.25 -3.97
N LYS A 97 9.70 10.26 -2.87
CA LYS A 97 11.15 10.51 -2.89
C LYS A 97 11.91 9.46 -3.69
N ALA A 98 11.51 8.19 -3.64
CA ALA A 98 12.14 7.14 -4.44
C ALA A 98 11.90 7.34 -5.94
N LEU A 99 10.76 7.91 -6.36
CA LEU A 99 10.48 8.23 -7.77
C LEU A 99 11.37 9.37 -8.31
N GLU A 100 11.88 10.25 -7.44
CA GLU A 100 12.89 11.28 -7.76
C GLU A 100 14.32 10.73 -7.78
N GLY A 101 14.52 9.51 -7.27
CA GLY A 101 15.81 8.90 -7.12
C GLY A 101 16.53 8.66 -8.46
N PRO A 102 17.84 8.43 -8.42
CA PRO A 102 18.65 8.16 -9.61
C PRO A 102 18.32 6.79 -10.25
N GLU A 103 17.57 5.93 -9.55
CA GLU A 103 17.16 4.63 -10.07
C GLU A 103 16.15 4.80 -11.23
N PRO A 104 16.38 4.11 -12.36
CA PRO A 104 15.49 4.21 -13.51
C PRO A 104 14.16 3.52 -13.21
N VAL A 105 13.15 4.31 -12.85
CA VAL A 105 11.74 3.92 -12.96
C VAL A 105 11.25 4.42 -14.31
N SER A 106 10.56 3.57 -15.09
CA SER A 106 10.06 3.96 -16.41
C SER A 106 9.09 5.15 -16.31
N ASP A 107 9.16 6.06 -17.28
CA ASP A 107 8.32 7.26 -17.29
C ASP A 107 6.82 6.91 -17.32
N ASP A 108 6.45 5.85 -18.03
CA ASP A 108 5.08 5.31 -18.07
C ASP A 108 4.57 4.90 -16.68
N LEU A 109 5.40 4.17 -15.93
CA LEU A 109 5.06 3.74 -14.57
C LEU A 109 4.97 4.94 -13.62
N LYS A 110 5.87 5.92 -13.75
CA LYS A 110 5.81 7.18 -12.98
C LYS A 110 4.53 7.95 -13.27
N GLN A 111 4.11 8.06 -14.54
CA GLN A 111 2.90 8.77 -14.93
C GLN A 111 1.62 8.13 -14.36
N HIS A 112 1.61 6.80 -14.19
CA HIS A 112 0.49 6.09 -13.59
C HIS A 112 0.49 6.17 -12.06
N LEU A 113 1.65 5.95 -11.42
CA LEU A 113 1.75 5.92 -9.96
C LEU A 113 1.62 7.30 -9.31
N LEU A 114 2.21 8.35 -9.90
CA LEU A 114 2.30 9.66 -9.27
C LEU A 114 0.91 10.26 -8.92
N PRO A 115 -0.09 10.28 -9.82
CA PRO A 115 -1.42 10.77 -9.48
C PRO A 115 -2.07 9.99 -8.32
N GLU A 116 -1.94 8.67 -8.30
CA GLU A 116 -2.52 7.81 -7.26
C GLU A 116 -1.88 8.08 -5.88
N LEU A 117 -0.55 8.21 -5.85
CA LEU A 117 0.19 8.52 -4.62
C LEU A 117 -0.18 9.89 -4.08
N LEU A 118 -0.30 10.90 -4.94
CA LEU A 118 -0.68 12.25 -4.52
C LEU A 118 -2.13 12.28 -4.03
N GLN A 119 -3.03 11.55 -4.68
CA GLN A 119 -4.41 11.46 -4.22
C GLN A 119 -4.49 10.79 -2.85
N ALA A 120 -3.80 9.66 -2.66
CA ALA A 120 -3.75 8.97 -1.37
C ALA A 120 -3.13 9.88 -0.28
N LEU A 121 -2.04 10.59 -0.61
CA LEU A 121 -1.37 11.48 0.33
C LEU A 121 -2.25 12.69 0.72
N ALA A 122 -2.94 13.29 -0.25
CA ALA A 122 -3.89 14.37 0.02
C ALA A 122 -5.06 13.90 0.89
N ASN A 123 -5.61 12.72 0.57
CA ASN A 123 -6.66 12.07 1.35
C ASN A 123 -6.21 11.79 2.79
N TYR A 124 -5.02 11.21 2.96
CA TYR A 124 -4.50 10.87 4.28
C TYR A 124 -4.19 12.13 5.06
N LYS A 125 -3.53 13.15 4.49
CA LYS A 125 -3.26 14.41 5.20
C LYS A 125 -4.53 15.21 5.49
N GLY A 126 -5.54 15.11 4.63
CA GLY A 126 -6.76 15.91 4.69
C GLY A 126 -6.56 17.33 4.14
N GLU A 127 -5.52 17.53 3.32
CA GLU A 127 -5.17 18.83 2.73
C GLU A 127 -4.68 18.67 1.30
N LYS A 128 -4.65 19.77 0.55
CA LYS A 128 -4.13 19.78 -0.81
C LYS A 128 -2.63 19.49 -0.81
N VAL A 129 -2.21 18.53 -1.62
CA VAL A 129 -0.79 18.16 -1.80
C VAL A 129 -0.37 18.44 -3.23
N CYS A 130 0.87 18.92 -3.40
CA CYS A 130 1.45 19.24 -4.70
C CYS A 130 2.81 18.57 -4.85
N TYR A 131 3.12 18.20 -6.09
CA TYR A 131 4.40 17.66 -6.50
C TYR A 131 4.73 18.15 -7.91
N GLY A 132 5.80 18.95 -8.02
CA GLY A 132 6.08 19.70 -9.25
C GLY A 132 4.89 20.60 -9.62
N ALA A 133 4.39 20.44 -10.85
CA ALA A 133 3.22 21.16 -11.35
C ALA A 133 1.87 20.49 -11.04
N LEU A 134 1.87 19.25 -10.53
CA LEU A 134 0.66 18.49 -10.25
C LEU A 134 0.21 18.74 -8.81
N CYS A 135 -1.06 19.08 -8.61
CA CYS A 135 -1.64 19.25 -7.29
C CYS A 135 -2.99 18.54 -7.21
N VAL A 136 -3.26 17.91 -6.08
CA VAL A 136 -4.48 17.15 -5.84
C VAL A 136 -5.06 17.54 -4.48
N ALA A 137 -6.38 17.71 -4.42
CA ALA A 137 -7.13 17.96 -3.19
C ALA A 137 -7.66 16.63 -2.63
N PRO A 138 -7.90 16.53 -1.30
CA PRO A 138 -8.56 15.36 -0.74
C PRO A 138 -9.95 15.18 -1.35
N GLN A 139 -10.34 13.93 -1.61
CA GLN A 139 -11.68 13.58 -2.07
C GLN A 139 -12.70 13.82 -0.95
N GLU A 140 -13.84 14.43 -1.28
CA GLU A 140 -14.88 14.79 -0.29
C GLU A 140 -15.46 13.56 0.42
N ASP A 141 -15.63 12.46 -0.32
CA ASP A 141 -16.18 11.19 0.18
C ASP A 141 -15.11 10.27 0.80
N PHE A 142 -13.85 10.72 0.89
CA PHE A 142 -12.80 9.89 1.47
C PHE A 142 -13.04 9.70 2.97
N PRO A 143 -13.02 8.45 3.50
CA PRO A 143 -13.24 8.21 4.91
C PRO A 143 -12.23 8.97 5.77
N LYS A 144 -12.73 9.92 6.58
CA LYS A 144 -11.96 10.63 7.62
C LYS A 144 -11.84 9.71 8.83
N ARG A 145 -10.97 8.70 8.76
CA ARG A 145 -10.67 7.82 9.90
C ARG A 145 -9.43 8.31 10.64
#